data_AF-A0A7Z0IJB1-F1
#
_entry.id   AF-A0A7Z0IJB1-F1
#
_cell.length_a   1.000
_cell.length_b   1.000
_cell.length_c   1.000
_cell.angle_alpha   90.00
_cell.angle_beta   90.00
_cell.angle_gamma   90.00
#
_symmetry.space_group_name_H-M   'P 1'
#
loop_
_entity.id
_entity.type
_entity.pdbx_description
1 polymer ?
#
loop_
_entity_poly.entity_id
_entity_poly.type
_entity_poly.pdbx_seq_one_letter_code
_entity_poly.pdbx_strand_id
1 'polypeptide(L)'
;MTETPSKAKESPGGKDRPRNIFARMWRFLREVIAELKKVVRPTRKELVNMTIVVVVFVVIMMAIVTGLDFLFGGIAGWVFAGKFNWSM
;
A
#
# COMPACT_ATOMS: atom_id res chain seq x y z
N MET A 1 61.97 30.18 -34.99
CA MET A 1 61.28 29.02 -35.57
C MET A 1 60.48 28.43 -34.42
N THR A 2 59.23 28.86 -34.28
CA THR A 2 57.97 28.10 -34.53
C THR A 2 57.29 27.85 -33.16
N GLU A 3 56.15 28.47 -32.81
CA GLU A 3 54.77 28.20 -33.30
C GLU A 3 54.45 26.69 -33.17
N THR A 4 53.41 26.12 -32.54
CA THR A 4 52.19 26.55 -31.82
C THR A 4 51.68 25.27 -31.06
N PRO A 5 50.42 25.14 -30.63
CA PRO A 5 49.94 24.92 -29.25
C PRO A 5 49.50 23.45 -29.01
N SER A 6 48.89 23.12 -27.86
CA SER A 6 47.62 22.37 -27.84
C SER A 6 47.25 21.88 -26.43
N LYS A 7 45.99 22.16 -26.08
CA LYS A 7 45.18 21.57 -25.01
C LYS A 7 45.53 21.98 -23.58
N ALA A 8 45.32 23.27 -23.31
CA ALA A 8 44.55 23.64 -22.14
C ALA A 8 43.17 22.94 -22.27
N LYS A 9 42.99 21.86 -21.52
CA LYS A 9 41.69 21.20 -21.37
C LYS A 9 40.87 22.11 -20.46
N GLU A 10 40.16 23.06 -21.08
CA GLU A 10 39.11 23.84 -20.44
C GLU A 10 38.17 22.88 -19.70
N SER A 11 38.18 22.98 -18.37
CA SER A 11 37.16 22.38 -17.54
C SER A 11 35.88 23.20 -17.76
N PRO A 12 34.82 22.63 -18.36
CA PRO A 12 33.67 23.44 -18.70
C PRO A 12 32.90 23.76 -17.42
N GLY A 13 32.86 25.05 -17.11
CA GLY A 13 31.72 25.68 -16.48
C GLY A 13 31.56 25.37 -15.00
N GLY A 14 32.21 26.21 -14.19
CA GLY A 14 31.56 26.76 -13.02
C GLY A 14 30.21 27.33 -13.45
N LYS A 15 29.15 26.57 -13.18
CA LYS A 15 27.78 27.03 -13.36
C LYS A 15 27.24 27.16 -11.95
N ASP A 16 27.18 28.40 -11.48
CA ASP A 16 26.44 28.85 -10.31
C ASP A 16 24.97 28.48 -10.48
N ARG A 17 24.67 27.20 -10.27
CA ARG A 17 23.30 26.74 -10.08
C ARG A 17 22.98 26.93 -8.60
N PRO A 18 21.75 27.32 -8.23
CA PRO A 18 21.33 27.38 -6.84
C PRO A 18 21.46 25.99 -6.20
N ARG A 19 22.64 25.71 -5.63
CA ARG A 19 23.15 24.35 -5.35
C ARG A 19 22.65 23.77 -4.04
N ASN A 20 21.68 24.39 -3.38
CA ASN A 20 21.29 23.97 -2.03
C ASN A 20 19.91 23.30 -1.93
N ILE A 21 18.87 23.72 -2.66
CA ILE A 21 17.51 23.17 -2.45
C ILE A 21 17.32 21.84 -3.19
N PHE A 22 17.62 21.78 -4.49
CA PHE A 22 17.52 20.53 -5.27
C PHE A 22 18.51 19.47 -4.79
N ALA A 23 19.72 19.87 -4.38
CA ALA A 23 20.69 18.96 -3.80
C ALA A 23 20.26 18.42 -2.44
N ARG A 24 19.57 19.22 -1.61
CA ARG A 24 19.00 18.80 -0.33
C ARG A 24 17.81 17.86 -0.53
N MET A 25 16.94 18.13 -1.50
CA MET A 25 15.85 17.24 -1.88
C MET A 25 16.36 15.87 -2.34
N TRP A 26 17.43 15.86 -3.15
CA TRP A 26 18.05 14.62 -3.61
C TRP A 26 18.65 13.79 -2.47
N ARG A 27 19.29 14.43 -1.49
CA ARG A 27 19.79 13.75 -0.29
C ARG A 27 18.66 13.16 0.55
N PHE A 28 17.59 13.93 0.77
CA PHE A 28 16.41 13.47 1.52
C PHE A 28 15.75 12.25 0.87
N LEU A 29 15.53 12.25 -0.44
CA LEU A 29 14.98 11.09 -1.15
C LEU A 29 15.90 9.86 -1.04
N ARG A 30 17.21 10.08 -1.08
CA ARG A 30 18.20 9.01 -0.94
C ARG A 30 18.21 8.41 0.47
N GLU A 31 17.99 9.23 1.49
CA GLU A 31 17.79 8.79 2.89
C GLU A 31 16.48 8.02 3.06
N VAL A 32 15.36 8.52 2.52
CA VAL A 32 14.06 7.81 2.54
C VAL A 32 14.16 6.44 1.90
N ILE A 33 14.81 6.32 0.73
CA ILE A 33 15.02 5.02 0.07
C ILE A 33 15.89 4.09 0.92
N ALA A 34 16.92 4.63 1.57
CA ALA A 34 17.77 3.85 2.47
C ALA A 34 17.00 3.33 3.68
N GLU A 35 16.09 4.14 4.24
CA GLU A 35 15.23 3.78 5.37
C GLU A 35 14.13 2.80 4.95
N LEU A 36 13.52 2.98 3.78
CA LEU A 36 12.54 2.05 3.21
C LEU A 36 13.16 0.68 2.90
N LYS A 37 14.47 0.61 2.65
CA LYS A 37 15.19 -0.67 2.49
C LYS A 37 15.36 -1.42 3.82
N LYS A 38 15.26 -0.72 4.95
CA LYS A 38 15.24 -1.31 6.31
C LYS A 38 13.86 -1.86 6.68
N VAL A 39 12.82 -1.55 5.91
CA VAL A 39 11.54 -2.23 6.05
C VAL A 39 11.75 -3.68 5.60
N VAL A 40 11.87 -4.56 6.58
CA VAL A 40 11.96 -6.00 6.36
C VAL A 40 10.76 -6.40 5.54
N ARG A 41 11.00 -6.83 4.29
CA ARG A 41 9.92 -7.25 3.42
C ARG A 41 9.36 -8.54 4.01
N PRO A 42 8.08 -8.55 4.40
CA PRO A 42 7.54 -9.69 5.09
C PRO A 42 7.59 -10.92 4.18
N THR A 43 7.81 -12.09 4.78
CA THR A 43 7.91 -13.34 4.02
C THR A 43 6.54 -13.68 3.43
N ARG A 44 6.49 -14.37 2.28
CA ARG A 44 5.20 -14.75 1.64
C ARG A 44 4.26 -15.48 2.59
N LYS A 45 4.81 -16.29 3.50
CA LYS A 45 4.07 -17.02 4.53
C LYS A 45 3.37 -16.08 5.52
N GLU A 46 4.01 -14.99 5.91
CA GLU A 46 3.44 -14.00 6.82
C GLU A 46 2.27 -13.25 6.18
N LEU A 47 2.41 -12.84 4.91
CA LEU A 47 1.31 -12.22 4.16
C LEU A 47 0.10 -13.15 4.08
N VAL A 48 0.32 -14.41 3.71
CA VAL A 48 -0.75 -15.40 3.55
C VAL A 48 -1.45 -15.63 4.89
N ASN A 49 -0.72 -15.76 5.99
CA ASN A 49 -1.32 -15.91 7.32
C ASN A 49 -2.19 -14.71 7.71
N MET A 50 -1.71 -13.48 7.48
CA MET A 50 -2.50 -12.27 7.76
C MET A 50 -3.78 -12.23 6.92
N THR A 51 -3.70 -12.60 5.63
CA THR A 51 -4.88 -12.68 4.77
C THR A 51 -5.86 -13.78 5.20
N ILE A 52 -5.36 -14.97 5.57
CA ILE A 52 -6.22 -16.08 6.03
C ILE A 52 -7.01 -15.68 7.28
N VAL A 53 -6.38 -15.02 8.26
CA VAL A 53 -7.08 -14.57 9.47
C VAL A 53 -8.24 -13.64 9.11
N VAL A 54 -8.04 -12.70 8.19
CA VAL A 54 -9.09 -11.78 7.73
C VAL A 54 -10.20 -12.55 7.00
N VAL A 55 -9.85 -13.49 6.13
CA VAL A 55 -10.84 -14.30 5.40
C VAL A 55 -11.71 -15.11 6.38
N VAL A 56 -11.08 -15.79 7.34
CA VAL A 56 -11.82 -16.55 8.38
C VAL A 56 -12.74 -15.64 9.18
N PHE A 57 -12.26 -14.45 9.58
CA PHE A 57 -13.07 -13.48 10.30
C PHE A 57 -14.30 -13.02 9.48
N VAL A 58 -14.12 -12.70 8.20
CA VAL A 58 -15.22 -12.30 7.30
C VAL A 58 -16.24 -13.43 7.14
N VAL A 59 -15.78 -14.68 6.98
CA VAL A 59 -16.67 -15.84 6.88
C VAL A 59 -17.51 -16.02 8.15
N ILE A 60 -16.91 -15.84 9.33
CA ILE A 60 -17.65 -15.90 10.61
C ILE A 60 -18.71 -14.79 10.66
N MET A 61 -18.36 -13.56 10.29
CA MET A 61 -19.32 -12.45 10.25
C MET A 61 -20.46 -12.72 9.27
N MET A 62 -20.16 -13.25 8.08
CA MET A 62 -21.20 -13.65 7.12
C MET A 62 -22.12 -14.71 7.72
N ALA A 63 -21.57 -15.74 8.38
CA ALA A 63 -22.38 -16.79 9.01
C ALA A 63 -23.30 -16.23 10.11
N ILE A 64 -22.81 -15.31 10.95
CA ILE A 64 -23.60 -14.65 11.98
C ILE A 64 -24.70 -13.80 11.36
N VAL A 65 -24.35 -12.94 10.39
CA VAL A 65 -25.32 -12.07 9.70
C VAL A 65 -26.39 -12.90 9.02
N THR A 66 -26.01 -13.91 8.23
CA THR A 66 -26.97 -14.82 7.59
C THR A 66 -27.86 -15.54 8.60
N GLY A 67 -27.31 -16.03 9.71
CA GLY A 67 -28.10 -16.68 10.77
C GLY A 67 -29.10 -15.71 11.41
N LEU A 68 -28.68 -14.48 11.68
CA LEU A 68 -29.55 -13.44 12.22
C LEU A 68 -30.59 -12.98 11.19
N ASP A 69 -30.23 -12.84 9.91
CA ASP A 69 -31.15 -12.47 8.84
C ASP A 69 -32.26 -13.52 8.67
N PHE A 70 -31.93 -14.81 8.77
CA PHE A 70 -32.95 -15.87 8.77
C PHE A 70 -33.84 -15.82 10.01
N LEU A 71 -33.26 -15.56 11.18
CA LEU A 71 -34.02 -15.47 12.42
C LEU A 71 -34.98 -14.27 12.39
N PHE A 72 -34.48 -13.09 12.06
CA PHE A 72 -35.28 -11.87 11.98
C PHE A 72 -36.26 -11.90 10.81
N GLY A 73 -35.87 -12.44 9.66
CA GLY A 73 -36.76 -12.63 8.51
C GLY A 73 -37.92 -13.56 8.84
N GLY A 74 -37.65 -14.68 9.51
CA GLY A 74 -38.69 -15.62 9.96
C GLY A 74 -39.64 -15.01 11.01
N ILE A 75 -39.09 -14.27 11.98
CA ILE A 75 -39.90 -13.57 13.00
C ILE A 75 -40.73 -12.46 12.36
N ALA A 76 -40.14 -11.64 11.50
CA ALA A 76 -40.85 -10.57 10.81
C ALA A 76 -41.97 -11.13 9.93
N GLY A 77 -41.71 -12.20 9.18
CA GLY A 77 -42.74 -12.89 8.39
C GLY A 77 -43.90 -13.38 9.26
N TRP A 78 -43.60 -13.95 10.44
CA TRP A 78 -44.63 -14.41 11.38
C TRP A 78 -45.45 -13.25 11.96
N VAL A 79 -44.79 -12.17 12.39
CA VAL A 79 -45.44 -10.99 13.01
C VAL A 79 -46.30 -10.22 12.02
N PHE A 80 -45.84 -10.02 10.79
CA PHE A 80 -46.53 -9.17 9.81
C PHE A 80 -47.52 -9.93 8.92
N ALA A 81 -47.32 -11.23 8.66
CA ALA A 81 -48.17 -11.99 7.74
C ALA A 81 -49.02 -13.07 8.41
N GLY A 82 -48.78 -13.42 9.69
CA GLY A 82 -49.52 -14.49 10.39
C GLY A 82 -49.33 -15.90 9.82
N LYS A 83 -48.52 -16.05 8.76
CA LYS A 83 -48.09 -17.31 8.18
C LYS A 83 -46.57 -17.34 8.13
N PHE A 84 -45.99 -18.37 8.73
CA PHE A 84 -44.58 -18.71 8.63
C PHE A 84 -44.28 -19.10 7.17
N ASN A 85 -44.02 -18.11 6.33
CA ASN A 85 -43.70 -18.32 4.92
C ASN A 85 -42.20 -18.57 4.76
N TRP A 86 -41.76 -19.75 5.21
CA TRP A 86 -40.53 -20.35 4.69
C TRP A 86 -40.84 -20.90 3.30
N SER A 87 -40.96 -20.01 2.31
CA SER A 87 -40.84 -20.40 0.91
C SER A 87 -39.47 -19.92 0.46
N MET A 88 -38.56 -20.88 0.27
CA MET A 88 -37.55 -20.72 -0.77
C MET A 88 -38.24 -20.64 -2.13
#